data_AF-A0A953P531-F1
#
_entry.id   AF-A0A953P531-F1
#
_cell.length_a   1.000
_cell.length_b   1.000
_cell.length_c   1.000
_cell.angle_alpha   90.00
_cell.angle_beta   90.00
_cell.angle_gamma   90.00
#
_symmetry.space_group_name_H-M   'P 1'
#
loop_
_entity.id
_entity.type
_entity.pdbx_description
1 polymer ?
#
loop_
_entity_poly.entity_id
_entity_poly.type
_entity_poly.pdbx_seq_one_letter_code
_entity_poly.pdbx_strand_id
1 'polypeptide(L)' 'MKKKQAKQGKQRKKSGFSKDKRRKHHHWLVSVFYADGEKFGRVYTDKGKADRFAERQRKSPVVKSARITQVS' A
#
# COMPACT_ATOMS: atom_id res chain seq x y z
N MET A 1 -53.92 28.72 -2.88
CA MET A 1 -53.45 27.32 -2.78
C MET A 1 -51.92 27.30 -2.70
N LYS A 2 -51.35 26.77 -1.61
CA LYS A 2 -49.89 26.72 -1.37
C LYS A 2 -49.26 25.54 -2.10
N LYS A 3 -48.30 25.75 -3.00
CA LYS A 3 -47.41 24.68 -3.50
C LYS A 3 -46.14 24.62 -2.66
N LYS A 4 -46.02 23.59 -1.83
CA LYS A 4 -44.81 23.26 -1.06
C LYS A 4 -43.76 22.70 -2.02
N GLN A 5 -42.62 23.37 -2.15
CA GLN A 5 -41.45 22.82 -2.86
C GLN A 5 -40.76 21.79 -1.96
N ALA A 6 -40.62 20.56 -2.46
CA ALA A 6 -39.96 19.47 -1.76
C ALA A 6 -38.46 19.76 -1.63
N LYS A 7 -37.94 19.78 -0.40
CA LYS A 7 -36.49 19.82 -0.12
C LYS A 7 -35.88 18.52 -0.60
N GLN A 8 -35.17 18.55 -1.74
CA GLN A 8 -34.39 17.41 -2.20
C GLN A 8 -33.32 17.09 -1.15
N GLY A 9 -33.47 15.96 -0.48
CA GLY A 9 -32.48 15.42 0.44
C GLY A 9 -31.17 15.24 -0.30
N LYS A 10 -30.16 16.03 0.07
CA LYS A 10 -28.81 15.97 -0.47
C LYS A 10 -28.20 14.64 -0.01
N GLN A 11 -28.48 13.55 -0.74
CA GLN A 11 -27.82 12.27 -0.51
C GLN A 11 -26.31 12.51 -0.67
N ARG A 12 -25.58 12.47 0.46
CA ARG A 12 -24.13 12.50 0.48
C ARG A 12 -23.66 11.31 -0.35
N LYS A 13 -23.23 11.56 -1.59
CA LYS A 13 -22.62 10.55 -2.45
C LYS A 13 -21.48 9.91 -1.66
N LYS A 14 -21.63 8.64 -1.28
CA LYS A 14 -20.50 7.83 -0.78
C LYS A 14 -19.40 7.97 -1.83
N SER A 15 -18.26 8.55 -1.47
CA SER A 15 -17.16 8.68 -2.41
C SER A 15 -16.72 7.26 -2.78
N GLY A 16 -17.10 6.79 -3.96
CA GLY A 16 -16.66 5.48 -4.44
C GLY A 16 -15.14 5.42 -4.42
N PHE A 17 -14.59 4.29 -3.99
CA PHE A 17 -13.15 4.00 -4.01
C PHE A 17 -12.47 4.24 -5.37
N SER A 18 -13.26 4.42 -6.44
CA SER A 18 -12.81 4.89 -7.76
C SER A 18 -11.98 6.19 -7.73
N LYS A 19 -12.19 7.09 -6.76
CA LYS A 19 -11.36 8.29 -6.57
C LYS A 19 -10.12 8.06 -5.71
N ASP A 20 -9.95 6.88 -5.13
CA ASP A 20 -8.81 6.57 -4.26
C ASP A 20 -7.56 6.29 -5.10
N LYS A 21 -6.76 7.33 -5.29
CA LYS A 21 -5.50 7.26 -6.04
C LYS A 21 -4.48 6.30 -5.42
N ARG A 22 -4.59 5.95 -4.13
CA ARG A 22 -3.65 5.03 -3.45
C ARG A 22 -3.65 3.64 -4.08
N ARG A 23 -4.81 3.20 -4.62
CA ARG A 23 -4.98 1.89 -5.25
C ARG A 23 -4.54 1.81 -6.71
N LYS A 24 -4.05 2.92 -7.29
CA LYS A 24 -3.50 2.92 -8.66
C LYS A 24 -2.05 2.46 -8.73
N HIS A 25 -1.36 2.39 -7.60
CA HIS A 25 0.04 1.99 -7.54
C HIS A 25 0.14 0.50 -7.25
N HIS A 26 1.10 -0.17 -7.90
CA HIS A 26 1.51 -1.50 -7.49
C HIS A 26 2.18 -1.44 -6.12
N HIS A 27 1.75 -2.29 -5.22
CA HIS A 27 2.32 -2.44 -3.90
C HIS A 27 3.36 -3.56 -3.95
N TRP A 28 4.54 -3.27 -3.41
CA TRP A 28 5.70 -4.14 -3.37
C TRP A 28 6.04 -4.39 -1.91
N LEU A 29 5.77 -5.60 -1.44
CA LEU A 29 6.19 -6.05 -0.12
C LEU A 29 7.65 -6.49 -0.19
N VAL A 30 8.49 -5.90 0.65
CA VAL A 30 9.83 -6.40 0.95
C VAL A 30 9.77 -7.21 2.23
N SER A 31 10.18 -8.47 2.16
CA SER A 31 10.34 -9.36 3.30
C SER A 31 11.82 -9.57 3.57
N VAL A 32 12.26 -9.25 4.78
CA VAL A 32 13.62 -9.47 5.29
C VAL A 32 13.57 -10.66 6.23
N PHE A 33 14.48 -11.61 6.03
CA PHE A 33 14.65 -12.79 6.87
C PHE A 33 16.00 -12.66 7.56
N TYR A 34 16.00 -12.62 8.89
CA TYR A 34 17.20 -12.53 9.70
C TYR A 34 17.79 -13.92 9.97
N ALA A 35 19.02 -13.94 10.48
CA ALA A 35 19.74 -15.20 10.76
C ALA A 35 19.14 -16.00 11.93
N ASP A 36 18.50 -15.30 12.86
CA ASP A 36 17.79 -15.86 14.04
C ASP A 36 16.41 -16.45 13.71
N GLY A 37 15.94 -16.30 12.46
CA GLY A 37 14.63 -16.77 12.02
C GLY A 37 13.52 -15.72 12.16
N GLU A 38 13.78 -14.55 12.74
CA GLU A 38 12.84 -13.44 12.73
C GLU A 38 12.64 -12.90 11.31
N LYS A 39 11.46 -12.31 11.08
CA LYS A 39 11.09 -11.72 9.79
C LYS A 39 10.53 -10.31 9.94
N PHE A 40 10.92 -9.44 9.02
CA PHE A 40 10.41 -8.08 8.93
C PHE A 40 9.77 -7.83 7.56
N GLY A 41 8.65 -7.09 7.55
CA GLY A 41 7.91 -6.75 6.35
C GLY A 41 7.72 -5.25 6.18
N ARG A 42 8.00 -4.72 4.99
CA ARG A 42 7.70 -3.33 4.63
C ARG A 42 7.15 -3.21 3.22
N VAL A 43 6.05 -2.48 3.06
CA VAL A 43 5.39 -2.26 1.77
C VAL A 43 5.80 -0.92 1.17
N TYR A 44 6.09 -0.92 -0.13
CA TYR A 44 6.37 0.27 -0.94
C TYR A 44 5.37 0.36 -2.08
N THR A 45 5.04 1.57 -2.51
CA THR A 45 4.24 1.81 -3.73
C THR A 45 5.11 1.96 -4.98
N ASP A 46 6.44 1.98 -4.80
CA ASP A 46 7.43 2.16 -5.87
C ASP A 46 8.41 0.99 -5.84
N LYS A 47 8.59 0.32 -6.99
CA LYS A 47 9.44 -0.85 -7.13
C LYS A 47 10.92 -0.50 -6.90
N GLY A 48 11.39 0.64 -7.41
CA GLY A 48 12.79 1.05 -7.28
C GLY A 48 13.20 1.30 -5.83
N LYS A 49 12.32 1.89 -5.01
CA LYS A 49 12.53 2.05 -3.57
C LYS A 49 12.57 0.70 -2.84
N ALA A 50 11.69 -0.23 -3.22
CA ALA A 50 11.68 -1.59 -2.68
C ALA A 50 13.00 -2.32 -3.00
N ASP A 51 13.45 -2.24 -4.26
CA ASP A 51 14.70 -2.85 -4.75
C ASP A 51 15.91 -2.31 -3.98
N ARG A 52 16.08 -0.98 -3.89
CA ARG A 52 17.19 -0.35 -3.16
C ARG A 52 17.21 -0.72 -1.68
N PHE A 53 16.04 -0.82 -1.05
CA PHE A 53 15.95 -1.23 0.36
C PHE A 53 16.37 -2.69 0.51
N ALA A 54 15.86 -3.59 -0.33
CA ALA A 54 16.23 -5.01 -0.28
C ALA A 54 17.73 -5.22 -0.53
N GLU A 55 18.33 -4.51 -1.50
CA GLU A 55 19.78 -4.55 -1.75
C GLU A 55 20.58 -4.10 -0.54
N ARG A 56 20.16 -3.02 0.13
CA ARG A 56 20.80 -2.56 1.37
C ARG A 56 20.71 -3.64 2.46
N GLN A 57 19.55 -4.27 2.61
CA GLN A 57 19.37 -5.33 3.61
C GLN A 57 20.22 -6.56 3.30
N ARG A 58 20.35 -6.97 2.04
CA ARG A 58 21.22 -8.10 1.64
C ARG A 58 22.70 -7.89 1.95
N LYS A 59 23.16 -6.63 2.04
CA LYS A 59 24.55 -6.31 2.42
C LYS A 59 24.79 -6.39 3.93
N SER A 60 23.74 -6.49 4.74
CA SER A 60 23.84 -6.53 6.19
C SER A 60 24.21 -7.94 6.67
N PRO A 61 25.18 -8.09 7.58
CA PRO A 61 25.63 -9.41 8.05
C PRO A 61 24.57 -10.14 8.89
N VAL A 62 23.61 -9.42 9.48
CA VAL A 62 22.53 -10.03 10.28
C VAL A 62 21.37 -10.56 9.43
N VAL A 63 21.31 -10.17 8.16
CA VAL A 63 20.24 -10.54 7.24
C VAL A 63 20.64 -11.79 6.47
N LYS A 64 19.80 -12.82 6.53
CA LYS A 64 19.97 -14.05 5.73
C LYS A 64 19.51 -13.85 4.29
N SER A 65 18.37 -13.20 4.09
CA SER A 65 17.87 -12.90 2.75
C SER A 65 16.83 -11.78 2.74
N ALA A 66 16.65 -11.14 1.59
CA ALA A 66 15.55 -10.19 1.36
C ALA A 66 14.84 -10.49 0.03
N ARG A 67 13.52 -10.62 0.08
CA ARG A 67 12.64 -10.94 -1.06
C ARG A 67 11.66 -9.81 -1.32
N ILE A 68 11.30 -9.61 -2.58
CA ILE A 68 10.34 -8.58 -3.01
C ILE A 68 9.21 -9.29 -3.75
N THR A 69 7.97 -8.97 -3.38
CA THR A 69 6.75 -9.54 -3.97
C THR A 69 5.75 -8.42 -4.26
N GLN A 70 5.17 -8.42 -5.45
CA GLN A 70 4.03 -7.55 -5.73
C GLN A 70 2.77 -8.12 -5.04
N VAL A 71 2.04 -7.29 -4.31
CA VAL A 71 0.89 -7.70 -3.47
C VAL A 71 -0.43 -7.02 -3.86
N SER A 72 -0.46 -6.27 -4.96
CA SER A 72 -1.66 -5.63 -5.52
C SER A 72 -1.78 -5.82 -7.02
#